data_AF-A0A645GPG6-F1
#
_entry.id   AF-A0A645GPG6-F1
#
_cell.length_a   1.000
_cell.length_b   1.000
_cell.length_c   1.000
_cell.angle_alpha   90.00
_cell.angle_beta   90.00
_cell.angle_gamma   90.00
#
_symmetry.space_group_name_H-M   'P 1'
#
loop_
_entity.id
_entity.type
_entity.pdbx_description
1 polymer ?
#
loop_
_entity_poly.entity_id
_entity_poly.type
_entity_poly.pdbx_seq_one_letter_code
_entity_poly.pdbx_strand_id
1 'polypeptide(L)'
;MAKVFTQFIDAGNIWSLKENDFGDQFKFSKFISQMGVGTGLGLRINIAYVTLRIDAAYRVYDPNQPLGDRWVIQNWQPLKPVLNIAFGYPF
;
A
#
# COMPACT_ATOMS: atom_id res chain seq x y z
N MET A 1 19.86 13.75 16.16
CA MET A 1 18.89 13.52 15.06
C MET A 1 19.12 12.11 14.53
N ALA A 2 18.10 11.25 14.56
CA ALA A 2 18.20 9.88 14.04
C ALA A 2 17.38 9.74 12.75
N LYS A 3 17.94 9.08 11.75
CA LYS A 3 17.31 8.84 10.44
C LYS A 3 17.18 7.34 10.22
N VAL A 4 16.03 6.90 9.73
CA VAL A 4 15.77 5.50 9.36
C VAL A 4 15.24 5.48 7.94
N PHE A 5 15.88 4.69 7.09
CA PHE A 5 15.39 4.37 5.76
C PHE A 5 14.60 3.06 5.82
N THR A 6 13.49 3.00 5.10
CA THR A 6 12.62 1.83 5.09
C THR A 6 12.27 1.48 3.66
N GLN A 7 12.30 0.18 3.36
CA GLN A 7 11.67 -0.39 2.17
C GLN A 7 10.54 -1.27 2.68
N PHE A 8 9.38 -1.23 2.02
CA PHE A 8 8.23 -2.00 2.44
C PHE A 8 7.47 -2.59 1.25
N ILE A 9 6.78 -3.68 1.54
CA ILE A 9 5.77 -4.29 0.69
C ILE A 9 4.53 -4.42 1.58
N ASP A 10 3.41 -3.91 1.09
CA ASP A 10 2.10 -4.05 1.74
C ASP A 10 1.17 -4.85 0.82
N ALA A 11 0.29 -5.63 1.44
CA ALA A 11 -0.74 -6.36 0.74
C ALA A 11 -2.03 -6.29 1.55
N GLY A 12 -3.14 -5.99 0.88
CA GLY A 12 -4.41 -5.82 1.55
C GLY A 12 -5.58 -5.73 0.60
N ASN A 13 -6.76 -6.01 1.14
CA ASN A 13 -8.04 -5.76 0.51
C ASN A 13 -9.12 -5.67 1.60
N ILE A 14 -10.28 -5.14 1.24
CA ILE A 14 -11.46 -5.08 2.10
C ILE A 14 -12.52 -6.00 1.50
N TRP A 15 -13.17 -6.79 2.35
CA TRP A 15 -14.21 -7.72 1.93
C TRP A 15 -15.49 -7.51 2.72
N SER A 16 -16.62 -7.72 2.05
CA SER A 16 -17.91 -7.77 2.73
C SER A 16 -18.07 -9.11 3.48
N LEU A 17 -18.61 -9.04 4.70
CA LEU A 17 -19.03 -10.23 5.44
C LEU A 17 -20.41 -10.73 4.96
N LYS A 18 -21.24 -9.83 4.46
CA LYS A 18 -22.57 -10.14 3.91
C LYS A 18 -22.45 -10.41 2.42
N GLU A 19 -23.24 -11.35 1.93
CA GLU A 19 -23.36 -11.56 0.50
C GLU A 19 -24.04 -10.34 -0.15
N ASN A 20 -23.52 -9.94 -1.31
CA ASN A 20 -24.02 -8.82 -2.10
C ASN A 20 -23.74 -9.10 -3.59
N ASP A 21 -24.28 -8.24 -4.45
CA ASP A 21 -24.15 -8.39 -5.90
C ASP A 21 -22.80 -7.92 -6.46
N PHE A 22 -21.91 -7.37 -5.61
CA PHE A 22 -20.61 -6.84 -6.03
C PHE A 22 -19.50 -7.91 -6.03
N GLY A 23 -19.75 -9.09 -5.45
CA GLY A 23 -18.79 -10.20 -5.47
C GLY A 23 -17.53 -9.96 -4.62
N ASP A 24 -17.57 -8.97 -3.73
CA ASP A 24 -16.51 -8.61 -2.77
C ASP A 24 -16.62 -9.38 -1.44
N GLN A 25 -17.54 -10.34 -1.35
CA GLN A 25 -17.71 -11.17 -0.18
C GLN A 25 -16.43 -11.97 0.12
N PHE A 26 -16.04 -12.02 1.39
CA PHE A 26 -14.89 -12.80 1.81
C PHE A 26 -15.10 -14.29 1.51
N LYS A 27 -14.22 -14.86 0.69
CA LYS A 27 -14.15 -16.30 0.41
C LYS A 27 -12.70 -16.75 0.52
N PHE A 28 -12.43 -17.75 1.37
CA PHE A 28 -11.08 -18.32 1.55
C PHE A 28 -10.45 -18.83 0.24
N SER A 29 -11.24 -19.19 -0.76
CA SER A 29 -10.72 -19.60 -2.08
C SER A 29 -10.31 -18.42 -2.96
N LYS A 30 -10.75 -17.20 -2.65
CA LYS A 30 -10.54 -16.00 -3.49
C LYS A 30 -9.67 -14.93 -2.84
N PHE A 31 -9.54 -14.91 -1.51
CA PHE A 31 -8.91 -13.78 -0.81
C PHE A 31 -7.52 -13.44 -1.35
N ILE A 32 -6.65 -14.42 -1.59
CA ILE A 32 -5.30 -14.18 -2.14
C ILE A 32 -5.37 -13.48 -3.50
N SER A 33 -6.24 -13.97 -4.40
CA SER A 33 -6.40 -13.42 -5.75
C SER A 33 -7.02 -12.02 -5.79
N GLN A 34 -7.60 -11.58 -4.67
CA GLN A 34 -8.24 -10.28 -4.49
C GLN A 34 -7.38 -9.31 -3.68
N MET A 35 -6.18 -9.70 -3.22
CA MET A 35 -5.28 -8.78 -2.52
C MET A 35 -4.64 -7.81 -3.51
N GLY A 36 -4.72 -6.50 -3.23
CA GLY A 36 -3.83 -5.52 -3.84
C GLY A 36 -2.46 -5.57 -3.20
N VAL A 37 -1.40 -5.34 -3.97
CA VAL A 37 -0.03 -5.30 -3.47
C VAL A 37 0.63 -3.99 -3.84
N GLY A 38 1.19 -3.31 -2.84
CA GLY A 38 1.97 -2.10 -2.96
C GLY A 38 3.42 -2.32 -2.52
N THR A 39 4.33 -1.48 -3.01
CA THR A 39 5.68 -1.37 -2.50
C THR A 39 6.09 0.08 -2.40
N GLY A 40 6.98 0.41 -1.46
CA GLY A 40 7.43 1.77 -1.30
C GLY A 40 8.70 1.92 -0.49
N LEU A 41 9.16 3.16 -0.49
CA LEU A 41 10.30 3.64 0.26
C LEU A 41 9.83 4.68 1.28
N GLY A 42 10.37 4.61 2.48
CA GLY A 42 10.06 5.51 3.57
C GLY A 42 11.33 6.13 4.16
N LEU A 43 11.24 7.40 4.55
CA LEU A 43 12.23 8.07 5.37
C LEU A 43 11.56 8.54 6.65
N ARG A 44 12.11 8.11 7.78
CA ARG A 44 11.71 8.56 9.11
C ARG A 44 12.82 9.36 9.74
N ILE A 45 12.50 10.56 10.20
CA ILE A 45 13.41 11.49 10.87
C ILE A 45 12.88 11.75 12.28
N ASN A 46 13.72 11.51 13.29
CA ASN A 46 13.38 11.80 14.69
C ASN A 46 14.16 13.04 15.14
N ILE A 47 13.42 14.09 15.54
CA ILE A 47 13.92 15.39 15.97
C ILE A 47 13.39 15.68 17.38
N ALA A 48 14.23 15.47 18.39
CA ALA A 48 13.83 15.55 19.80
C ALA A 48 12.56 14.71 20.07
N TYR A 49 11.43 15.36 20.35
CA TYR A 49 10.14 14.72 20.62
C TYR A 49 9.26 14.57 19.36
N VAL A 50 9.67 15.09 18.21
CA VAL A 50 8.88 15.03 16.97
C VAL A 50 9.41 13.94 16.05
N THR A 51 8.50 13.12 15.53
CA THR A 51 8.79 12.17 14.44
C THR A 51 8.17 12.70 13.14
N LEU A 52 8.97 12.76 12.08
CA LEU A 52 8.52 13.08 10.73
C LEU A 52 8.72 11.85 9.84
N ARG A 53 7.73 11.56 8.98
CA ARG A 53 7.78 10.47 8.02
C ARG A 53 7.36 10.96 6.63
N ILE A 54 8.10 10.53 5.63
CA ILE A 54 7.78 10.72 4.21
C ILE A 54 7.86 9.36 3.55
N ASP A 55 6.80 8.93 2.89
CA ASP A 55 6.75 7.68 2.13
C ASP A 55 6.39 7.95 0.67
N ALA A 56 7.02 7.19 -0.22
CA ALA A 56 6.67 7.13 -1.64
C ALA A 56 6.37 5.67 -2.01
N ALA A 57 5.17 5.41 -2.50
CA ALA A 57 4.70 4.07 -2.80
C ALA A 57 4.16 3.93 -4.23
N TYR A 58 4.19 2.71 -4.74
CA TYR A 58 3.70 2.31 -6.05
C TYR A 58 2.84 1.05 -5.92
N ARG A 59 1.80 0.98 -6.75
CA ARG A 59 0.99 -0.24 -6.92
C ARG A 59 1.78 -1.24 -7.76
N VAL A 60 1.91 -2.46 -7.26
CA VAL A 60 2.57 -3.57 -7.95
C VAL A 60 1.53 -4.48 -8.60
N TYR A 61 0.49 -4.81 -7.83
CA TYR A 61 -0.61 -5.68 -8.26
C TYR A 61 -1.96 -5.04 -7.92
N ASP A 62 -2.84 -4.94 -8.91
CA ASP A 62 -4.19 -4.39 -8.79
C ASP A 62 -5.25 -5.45 -9.18
N PRO A 63 -5.99 -6.04 -8.22
CA PRO A 63 -6.96 -7.09 -8.48
C PRO A 63 -8.21 -6.61 -9.24
N ASN A 64 -8.41 -5.29 -9.35
CA ASN A 64 -9.53 -4.70 -10.08
C ASN A 64 -9.30 -4.68 -11.60
N GLN A 65 -8.08 -4.98 -12.06
CA GLN A 65 -7.77 -5.09 -13.48
C GLN A 65 -8.22 -6.44 -14.07
N PRO A 66 -8.47 -6.50 -15.40
CA PRO A 66 -8.70 -7.75 -16.11
C PRO A 66 -7.62 -8.79 -15.84
N LEU A 67 -8.00 -10.07 -15.92
CA LEU A 67 -7.04 -11.17 -15.83
C LEU A 67 -5.98 -11.03 -16.93
N GLY A 68 -4.70 -11.02 -16.53
CA GLY A 68 -3.57 -10.72 -17.42
C GLY A 68 -2.93 -9.36 -17.13
N ASP A 69 -3.72 -8.34 -16.75
CA ASP A 69 -3.26 -6.96 -16.59
C ASP A 69 -3.08 -6.53 -15.12
N ARG A 70 -3.28 -7.46 -14.19
CA ARG A 70 -3.23 -7.18 -12.75
C ARG A 70 -1.85 -6.79 -12.25
N TRP A 71 -0.77 -7.21 -12.92
CA TRP A 71 0.59 -6.76 -12.62
C TRP A 71 0.84 -5.37 -13.21
N VAL A 72 0.26 -4.35 -12.58
CA VAL A 72 0.30 -2.96 -13.05
C VAL A 72 1.70 -2.34 -13.03
N ILE A 73 2.65 -2.98 -12.35
CA ILE A 73 4.07 -2.61 -12.36
C ILE A 73 4.65 -2.52 -13.77
N GLN A 74 4.10 -3.26 -14.74
CA GLN A 74 4.53 -3.22 -16.14
C GLN A 74 4.39 -1.82 -16.77
N ASN A 75 3.47 -0.99 -16.24
CA ASN A 75 3.20 0.39 -16.68
C ASN A 75 3.78 1.41 -15.68
N TRP A 76 4.95 1.11 -15.09
CA TRP A 76 5.57 1.93 -14.06
C TRP A 76 5.79 3.38 -14.51
N GLN A 77 5.34 4.33 -13.68
CA GLN A 77 5.52 5.76 -13.90
C GLN A 77 6.36 6.36 -12.75
N PRO A 78 7.70 6.47 -12.89
CA PRO A 78 8.63 6.77 -11.79
C PRO A 78 8.45 8.18 -11.20
N LEU A 79 7.73 9.05 -11.89
CA LEU A 79 7.46 10.42 -11.46
C LEU A 79 6.05 10.59 -10.85
N LYS A 80 5.30 9.49 -10.67
CA LYS A 80 3.96 9.49 -10.08
C LYS A 80 3.81 8.49 -8.93
N PRO A 81 4.64 8.57 -7.87
CA PRO A 81 4.38 7.82 -6.65
C PRO A 81 3.14 8.34 -5.93
N VAL A 82 2.54 7.49 -5.10
CA VAL A 82 1.66 7.95 -4.01
C VAL A 82 2.56 8.45 -2.88
N LEU A 83 2.44 9.73 -2.54
CA LEU A 83 3.21 10.35 -1.48
C LEU A 83 2.39 10.45 -0.20
N ASN A 84 2.96 10.01 0.92
CA ASN A 84 2.39 10.18 2.25
C ASN A 84 3.35 10.94 3.15
N ILE A 85 2.81 11.85 3.95
CA ILE A 85 3.56 12.63 4.94
C ILE A 85 2.85 12.47 6.29
N ALA A 86 3.61 12.15 7.33
CA ALA A 86 3.10 12.04 8.69
C ALA A 86 4.01 12.77 9.68
N PHE A 87 3.40 13.35 10.70
CA PHE A 87 4.07 13.94 11.85
C PHE A 87 3.49 13.34 13.14
N GLY A 88 4.34 13.10 14.12
CA GLY A 88 3.94 12.53 15.41
C GLY A 88 4.66 13.21 16.56
N TYR A 89 3.95 13.39 17.66
CA TYR A 89 4.46 13.86 18.95
C TYR A 89 3.98 12.87 20.03
N PRO A 90 4.85 12.38 20.92
CA PRO A 90 4.46 11.51 22.01
C PRO A 90 3.65 12.31 23.01
N PHE A 91 2.41 11.87 23.28
CA PHE A 91 1.58 12.37 24.37
C PHE A 91 1.94 11.67 25.68
#